data_AF-A0A6A3ZAW3-F1
#
_entry.id   AF-A0A6A3ZAW3-F1
#
_cell.length_a   1.000
_cell.length_b   1.000
_cell.length_c   1.000
_cell.angle_alpha   90.00
_cell.angle_beta   90.00
_cell.angle_gamma   90.00
#
_symmetry.space_group_name_H-M   'P 1'
#
loop_
_entity.id
_entity.type
_entity.pdbx_description
1 polymer ?
#
loop_
_entity_poly.entity_id
_entity_poly.type
_entity_poly.pdbx_seq_one_letter_code
_entity_poly.pdbx_strand_id
1 'polypeptide(L)' 'MVDADGVVLTIKERTTRFLEHAAHTSMKYITSTVVTQMELLVRDAANAAEAMEDMVYGA' A
#
# COMPACT_ATOMS: atom_id res chain seq x y z
N MET A 1 10.30 10.55 -29.04
CA MET A 1 10.25 10.23 -27.61
C MET A 1 10.18 8.72 -27.51
N VAL A 2 11.33 8.11 -27.30
CA VAL A 2 11.58 6.67 -27.32
C VAL A 2 11.83 6.21 -25.88
N ASP A 3 11.45 4.98 -25.54
CA ASP A 3 11.80 4.40 -24.24
C ASP A 3 13.29 4.05 -24.15
N ALA A 4 13.71 3.47 -23.02
CA ALA A 4 15.11 3.12 -22.76
C ALA A 4 15.69 2.15 -23.82
N ASP A 5 14.82 1.41 -24.51
CA ASP A 5 15.16 0.43 -25.55
C ASP A 5 15.01 0.99 -26.96
N GLY A 6 14.71 2.29 -27.10
CA GLY A 6 14.57 2.95 -28.39
C GLY A 6 13.20 2.74 -29.06
N VAL A 7 12.17 2.27 -28.33
CA VAL A 7 10.82 2.04 -28.88
C VAL A 7 9.98 3.31 -28.76
N VAL A 8 9.34 3.72 -29.85
CA VAL A 8 8.45 4.90 -29.84
C VAL A 8 7.18 4.55 -29.07
N LEU A 9 7.00 5.17 -27.91
CA LEU A 9 5.81 4.96 -27.09
C LEU A 9 4.64 5.80 -27.59
N THR A 10 3.47 5.18 -27.64
CA THR A 10 2.20 5.90 -27.79
C THR A 10 1.90 6.70 -26.52
N ILE A 11 1.03 7.71 -26.63
CA ILE A 11 0.59 8.53 -25.48
C ILE A 11 -0.03 7.65 -24.39
N LYS A 12 -0.79 6.62 -24.77
CA LYS A 12 -1.43 5.69 -23.83
C LYS A 12 -0.40 4.90 -23.02
N GLU A 13 0.58 4.29 -23.70
CA GLU A 13 1.64 3.51 -23.05
C GLU A 13 2.49 4.38 -22.11
N ARG A 14 2.76 5.62 -22.52
CA ARG A 14 3.44 6.61 -21.67
C ARG A 14 2.69 6.87 -20.37
N THR A 15 1.38 7.13 -20.47
CA THR A 15 0.55 7.42 -19.29
C THR A 15 0.45 6.22 -18.36
N THR A 16 0.30 5.00 -18.90
CA THR A 16 0.28 3.78 -18.10
C THR A 16 1.59 3.58 -17.35
N ARG A 17 2.75 3.67 -18.03
CA ARG A 17 4.07 3.53 -17.38
C ARG A 17 4.31 4.58 -16.29
N PHE A 18 3.85 5.82 -16.51
CA PHE A 18 3.93 6.86 -15.49
C PHE A 18 3.11 6.51 -14.24
N LEU A 19 1.87 6.04 -14.41
CA LEU A 19 1.01 5.62 -13.31
C LEU A 19 1.58 4.41 -12.57
N GLU A 20 2.12 3.42 -13.30
CA GLU A 20 2.79 2.26 -12.71
C GLU A 20 4.00 2.68 -11.85
N HIS A 21 4.84 3.59 -12.36
CA HIS A 21 5.98 4.10 -11.60
C HIS A 21 5.56 4.90 -10.37
N ALA A 22 4.51 5.72 -10.49
CA ALA A 22 3.94 6.46 -9.37
C ALA A 22 3.36 5.53 -8.31
N ALA A 23 2.63 4.48 -8.72
CA ALA A 23 2.09 3.46 -7.83
C ALA A 23 3.23 2.72 -7.11
N HIS A 24 4.23 2.23 -7.85
CA HIS A 24 5.38 1.52 -7.29
C HIS A 24 6.12 2.39 -6.26
N THR A 25 6.35 3.67 -6.57
CA THR A 25 6.98 4.61 -5.63
C THR A 25 6.12 4.88 -4.41
N SER A 26 4.79 4.87 -4.56
CA SER A 26 3.84 5.07 -3.47
C SER A 26 3.73 3.85 -2.56
N MET A 27 3.97 2.63 -3.07
CA MET A 27 3.89 1.39 -2.29
C MET A 27 4.78 1.43 -1.04
N LYS A 28 5.95 2.07 -1.08
CA LYS A 28 6.83 2.16 0.10
C LYS A 28 6.19 2.91 1.28
N TYR A 29 5.32 3.87 0.98
CA TYR A 29 4.59 4.63 2.00
C TYR A 29 3.34 3.86 2.45
N ILE A 30 2.58 3.30 1.50
CA ILE A 30 1.36 2.56 1.78
C ILE A 30 1.66 1.29 2.59
N THR A 31 2.69 0.54 2.21
CA THR A 31 3.03 -0.75 2.84
C THR A 31 3.36 -0.56 4.31
N SER A 32 4.18 0.44 4.66
CA SER A 32 4.49 0.72 6.06
C SER A 32 3.23 1.08 6.86
N THR A 33 2.35 1.91 6.31
CA THR A 33 1.10 2.28 6.98
C THR A 33 0.21 1.06 7.21
N VAL A 34 0.05 0.19 6.22
CA VAL A 34 -0.76 -1.03 6.33
C VAL A 34 -0.16 -1.98 7.37
N VAL A 35 1.16 -2.21 7.34
CA VAL A 35 1.83 -3.06 8.33
C VAL A 35 1.63 -2.52 9.75
N THR A 36 1.83 -1.23 9.96
CA THR A 36 1.59 -0.60 11.28
C THR A 36 0.13 -0.76 11.73
N GLN A 37 -0.85 -0.61 10.84
CA GLN A 37 -2.25 -0.83 11.18
C GLN A 37 -2.53 -2.28 11.57
N MET A 38 -1.91 -3.25 10.90
CA MET A 38 -2.04 -4.68 11.25
C MET A 38 -1.39 -5.00 12.60
N GLU A 39 -0.21 -4.44 12.90
CA GLU A 39 0.45 -4.61 14.19
C GLU A 39 -0.39 -4.03 15.34
N LEU A 40 -0.96 -2.84 15.14
CA LEU A 40 -1.87 -2.22 16.11
C LEU A 40 -3.10 -3.11 16.33
N LEU A 41 -3.71 -3.61 15.26
CA LEU A 41 -4.87 -4.50 15.33
C LEU A 41 -4.55 -5.77 16.15
N VAL A 42 -3.40 -6.41 15.90
CA VAL A 42 -3.00 -7.62 16.63
C VAL A 42 -2.77 -7.33 18.11
N ARG A 43 -2.14 -6.19 18.43
CA ARG A 43 -1.93 -5.77 19.82
C ARG A 43 -3.26 -5.54 20.52
N ASP A 44 -4.17 -4.82 19.88
CA ASP A 44 -5.47 -4.48 20.47
C ASP A 44 -6.32 -5.75 20.65
N ALA A 45 -6.22 -6.72 19.73
CA ALA A 45 -6.84 -8.04 19.88
C ALA A 45 -6.30 -8.81 21.10
N ALA A 46 -4.98 -8.81 21.29
CA ALA A 46 -4.34 -9.48 22.41
C ALA A 46 -4.75 -8.84 23.75
N ASN A 47 -4.79 -7.50 23.81
CA ASN A 47 -5.21 -6.77 25.00
C ASN A 47 -6.68 -7.02 25.34
N ALA A 48 -7.57 -7.05 24.34
CA ALA A 48 -8.99 -7.35 24.54
C ALA A 48 -9.17 -8.79 25.07
N ALA A 49 -8.44 -9.76 24.52
CA ALA A 49 -8.45 -11.13 25.00
C ALA A 49 -7.96 -11.26 26.46
N GLU A 50 -6.91 -10.51 26.85
CA GLU A 50 -6.43 -10.46 28.24
C GLU A 50 -7.50 -9.89 29.19
N ALA A 51 -8.20 -8.84 28.75
CA ALA A 51 -9.28 -8.22 29.51
C ALA A 51 -10.59 -9.04 29.53
N MET A 52 -10.66 -10.17 28.81
CA MET A 52 -11.89 -10.91 28.53
C MET A 52 -12.99 -10.04 27.90
N GLU A 53 -12.58 -9.04 27.11
CA GLU A 53 -13.45 -8.13 26.38
C GLU A 53 -13.50 -8.53 24.89
N ASP A 54 -14.64 -8.27 24.25
CA ASP A 54 -14.76 -8.46 22.81
C ASP A 54 -13.98 -7.36 22.06
N MET A 55 -13.19 -7.77 21.07
CA MET A 55 -12.46 -6.84 20.22
C MET A 55 -13.44 -6.10 19.28
N VAL A 56 -13.46 -4.77 19.36
CA VAL A 56 -14.29 -3.92 18.50
C VAL A 56 -13.45 -3.36 17.34
N TYR A 57 -13.90 -3.59 16.10
CA TYR A 57 -13.26 -3.05 14.91
C TYR A 57 -13.77 -1.63 14.63
N GLY A 58 -12.93 -0.63 14.94
CA GLY A 58 -13.17 0.77 14.58
C GLY A 58 -14.22 1.48 15.44
N ALA A 59 -14.02 2.79 15.59
CA ALA A 59 -15.01 3.76 16.07
C ALA A 59 -15.28 4.77 14.96
#